data_AF-A0A9Q8C6M4-F1
#
_entry.id   AF-A0A9Q8C6M4-F1
#
_cell.length_a   1.000
_cell.length_b   1.000
_cell.length_c   1.000
_cell.angle_alpha   90.00
_cell.angle_beta   90.00
_cell.angle_gamma   90.00
#
_symmetry.space_group_name_H-M   'P 1'
#
loop_
_entity.id
_entity.type
_entity.pdbx_description
1 polymer ?
#
loop_
_entity_poly.entity_id
_entity_poly.type
_entity_poly.pdbx_seq_one_letter_code
_entity_poly.pdbx_strand_id
1 'polypeptide(L)'
;MLESLKEFTTSTFNTAMNRVKNPAFGAFAISWCAFNWKQILYLFFADNGIYYKIEYISQNSSWWSVIILPAFSSLVLCVGLPWVNNAITKWQSKPLDNADSIENFKQARMIQRSTRLQRLKAKHDVTYDRVKTGAEKDIQSMKEQITESQARMGELTSERDELRKKINFLNKEIQNLKSNIEDANSIITEKNERISQLENSRESLLAQFNLDIASQHNRQQSAPLQPLDLYDSIKTKIDNSLLKNDEINKKYIIKDNKNRKD
;
A
#
# COMPACT_ATOMS: atom_id res chain seq x y z
N MET A 1 -87.16 12.25 27.62
CA MET A 1 -87.89 13.40 28.19
C MET A 1 -86.98 14.31 29.02
N LEU A 2 -86.25 13.78 30.01
CA LEU A 2 -85.24 14.58 30.73
C LEU A 2 -84.03 14.95 29.86
N GLU A 3 -83.58 14.05 28.98
CA GLU A 3 -82.49 14.33 28.03
C GLU A 3 -82.87 15.39 27.00
N SER A 4 -84.08 15.33 26.42
CA SER A 4 -84.57 16.36 25.50
C SER A 4 -84.69 17.72 26.19
N LEU A 5 -85.21 17.79 27.42
CA LEU A 5 -85.23 19.03 28.21
C LEU A 5 -83.82 19.55 28.53
N LYS A 6 -82.88 18.65 28.82
CA LYS A 6 -81.47 18.99 29.03
C LYS A 6 -80.83 19.52 27.75
N GLU A 7 -81.13 18.94 26.59
CA GLU A 7 -80.66 19.41 25.29
C GLU A 7 -81.28 20.75 24.89
N PHE A 8 -82.57 20.98 25.15
CA PHE A 8 -83.23 22.27 24.92
C PHE A 8 -82.67 23.37 25.85
N THR A 9 -82.47 23.07 27.13
CA THR A 9 -81.86 24.02 28.06
C THR A 9 -80.39 24.29 27.71
N THR A 10 -79.62 23.26 27.35
CA THR A 10 -78.21 23.39 26.96
C THR A 10 -78.06 24.17 25.64
N SER A 11 -78.87 23.90 24.63
CA SER A 11 -78.83 24.61 23.34
C SER A 11 -79.29 26.07 23.45
N THR A 12 -80.34 26.33 24.24
CA THR A 12 -80.82 27.70 24.51
C THR A 12 -79.80 28.47 25.35
N PHE A 13 -79.23 27.83 26.38
CA PHE A 13 -78.18 28.42 27.22
C PHE A 13 -76.91 28.71 26.41
N ASN A 14 -76.46 27.79 25.55
CA ASN A 14 -75.29 28.01 24.70
C ASN A 14 -75.52 29.13 23.68
N THR A 15 -76.73 29.25 23.13
CA THR A 15 -77.09 30.36 22.23
C THR A 15 -77.13 31.69 22.98
N ALA A 16 -77.73 31.72 24.17
CA ALA A 16 -77.73 32.90 25.03
C ALA A 16 -76.29 33.28 25.46
N MET A 17 -75.47 32.30 25.83
CA MET A 17 -74.08 32.48 26.23
C MET A 17 -73.23 33.02 25.08
N ASN A 18 -73.42 32.53 23.86
CA ASN A 18 -72.73 33.06 22.68
C ASN A 18 -73.12 34.51 22.36
N ARG A 19 -74.35 34.94 22.71
CA ARG A 19 -74.78 36.33 22.61
C ARG A 19 -74.23 37.20 23.75
N VAL A 20 -74.14 36.69 24.97
CA VAL A 20 -73.51 37.37 26.12
C VAL A 20 -72.00 37.54 25.94
N LYS A 21 -71.33 36.62 25.22
CA LYS A 21 -69.93 36.79 24.79
C LYS A 21 -69.73 37.99 23.87
N ASN A 22 -70.78 38.52 23.23
CA ASN A 22 -70.69 39.79 22.52
C ASN A 22 -70.52 40.91 23.56
N PRO A 23 -69.41 41.67 23.55
CA PRO A 23 -69.13 42.70 24.55
C PRO A 23 -70.28 43.70 24.72
N ALA A 24 -70.98 44.05 23.65
CA ALA A 24 -72.08 45.00 23.68
C ALA A 24 -73.33 44.45 24.39
N PHE A 25 -73.68 43.19 24.13
CA PHE A 25 -74.86 42.57 24.74
C PHE A 25 -74.61 42.19 26.20
N GLY A 26 -73.42 41.68 26.51
CA GLY A 26 -73.01 41.41 27.89
C GLY A 26 -72.99 42.68 28.75
N ALA A 27 -72.37 43.76 28.26
CA ALA A 27 -72.35 45.05 28.95
C ALA A 27 -73.76 45.64 29.12
N PHE A 28 -74.63 45.50 28.12
CA PHE A 28 -76.01 45.93 28.22
C PHE A 28 -76.80 45.14 29.26
N ALA A 29 -76.70 43.81 29.27
CA ALA A 29 -77.38 42.97 30.24
C ALA A 29 -76.94 43.28 31.68
N ILE A 30 -75.62 43.42 31.92
CA ILE A 30 -75.07 43.78 33.22
C ILE A 30 -75.52 45.19 33.62
N SER A 31 -75.46 46.15 32.71
CA SER A 31 -75.90 47.52 32.99
C SER A 31 -77.41 47.59 33.25
N TRP A 32 -78.22 46.79 32.57
CA TRP A 32 -79.65 46.71 32.77
C TRP A 32 -79.99 46.19 34.16
N CYS A 33 -79.35 45.09 34.56
CA CYS A 33 -79.47 44.56 35.92
C CYS A 33 -79.00 45.57 36.97
N ALA A 34 -77.92 46.32 36.70
CA ALA A 34 -77.38 47.31 37.62
C ALA A 34 -78.31 48.51 37.84
N PHE A 35 -78.98 49.02 36.80
CA PHE A 35 -79.93 50.13 36.95
C PHE A 35 -81.31 49.69 37.44
N ASN A 36 -81.76 48.48 37.10
CA ASN A 36 -83.06 47.94 37.50
C ASN A 36 -82.98 47.01 38.71
N TRP A 37 -81.91 47.13 39.52
CA TRP A 37 -81.63 46.23 40.64
C TRP A 37 -82.75 46.21 41.68
N LYS A 38 -83.39 47.35 41.96
CA LYS A 38 -84.52 47.44 42.91
C LYS A 38 -85.75 46.68 42.40
N GLN A 39 -86.08 46.81 41.11
CA GLN A 39 -87.20 46.12 40.49
C GLN A 39 -86.95 44.59 40.46
N ILE A 40 -85.72 44.17 40.16
CA ILE A 40 -85.31 42.76 40.16
C ILE A 40 -85.42 42.19 41.57
N LEU A 41 -84.87 42.88 42.58
CA LEU A 41 -84.94 42.42 43.97
C LEU A 41 -86.38 42.37 44.48
N TYR A 42 -87.21 43.37 44.17
CA TYR A 42 -88.62 43.38 44.56
C TYR A 42 -89.42 42.26 43.90
N LEU A 43 -89.15 41.95 42.62
CA LEU A 43 -89.78 40.84 41.91
C LEU A 43 -89.47 39.49 42.55
N PHE A 44 -88.19 39.24 42.85
CA PHE A 44 -87.73 37.94 43.36
C PHE A 44 -87.92 37.74 44.87
N PHE A 45 -87.77 38.80 45.68
CA PHE A 45 -87.71 38.67 47.15
C PHE A 45 -88.87 39.30 47.93
N ALA A 46 -89.78 40.06 47.30
CA ALA A 46 -90.94 40.55 48.05
C ALA A 46 -91.96 39.42 48.29
N ASP A 47 -92.53 39.34 49.49
CA ASP A 47 -93.56 38.34 49.85
C ASP A 47 -94.98 38.73 49.40
N ASN A 48 -95.10 39.76 48.56
CA ASN A 48 -96.37 40.26 48.05
C ASN A 48 -96.90 39.41 46.88
N GLY A 49 -98.24 39.35 46.74
CA GLY A 49 -98.86 38.72 45.58
C GLY A 49 -98.34 39.29 44.25
N ILE A 50 -98.26 38.45 43.21
CA ILE A 50 -97.67 38.81 41.90
C ILE A 50 -98.26 40.08 41.29
N TYR A 51 -99.54 40.35 41.55
CA TYR A 51 -100.24 41.55 41.11
C TYR A 51 -99.57 42.84 41.65
N TYR A 52 -99.32 42.90 42.96
CA TYR A 52 -98.64 44.04 43.60
C TYR A 52 -97.18 44.18 43.17
N LYS A 53 -96.54 43.07 42.77
CA LYS A 53 -95.19 43.08 42.18
C LYS A 53 -95.16 43.77 40.82
N ILE A 54 -96.07 43.40 39.94
CA ILE A 54 -96.19 43.97 38.60
C ILE A 54 -96.59 45.46 38.68
N GLU A 55 -97.53 45.80 39.56
CA GLU A 55 -97.98 47.19 39.75
C GLU A 55 -96.84 48.10 40.21
N TYR A 56 -96.05 47.65 41.19
CA TYR A 56 -94.87 48.39 41.66
C TYR A 56 -93.83 48.59 40.56
N ILE A 57 -93.57 47.55 39.75
CA ILE A 57 -92.65 47.67 38.62
C ILE A 57 -93.21 48.66 37.60
N SER A 58 -94.50 48.58 37.26
CA SER A 58 -95.14 49.50 36.31
C SER A 58 -95.01 50.96 36.73
N GLN A 59 -95.25 51.27 38.00
CA GLN A 59 -95.19 52.64 38.53
C GLN A 59 -93.76 53.18 38.67
N ASN A 60 -92.79 52.31 38.94
CA ASN A 60 -91.39 52.70 39.19
C ASN A 60 -90.46 52.44 37.98
N SER A 61 -91.02 52.05 36.83
CA SER A 61 -90.26 51.69 35.64
C SER A 61 -90.55 52.68 34.51
N SER A 62 -89.64 53.63 34.31
CA SER A 62 -89.65 54.54 33.17
C SER A 62 -88.79 54.00 32.04
N TRP A 63 -89.20 54.23 30.79
CA TRP A 63 -88.44 53.81 29.60
C TRP A 63 -86.98 54.33 29.61
N TRP A 64 -86.74 55.49 30.23
CA TRP A 64 -85.41 56.04 30.46
C TRP A 64 -84.52 55.16 31.35
N SER A 65 -85.08 54.60 32.43
CA SER A 65 -84.36 53.73 33.37
C SER A 65 -84.18 52.31 32.86
N VAL A 66 -85.13 51.82 32.07
CA VAL A 66 -85.14 50.43 31.60
C VAL A 66 -84.28 50.24 30.36
N ILE A 67 -84.27 51.19 29.41
CA ILE A 67 -83.63 50.95 28.11
C ILE A 67 -82.52 51.96 27.87
N ILE A 68 -82.80 53.26 28.01
CA ILE A 68 -81.88 54.31 27.56
C ILE A 68 -80.62 54.39 28.45
N LEU A 69 -80.79 54.44 29.78
CA LEU A 69 -79.66 54.49 30.72
C LEU A 69 -78.76 53.24 30.64
N PRO A 70 -79.31 52.01 30.64
CA PRO A 70 -78.51 50.81 30.40
C PRO A 70 -77.80 50.77 29.05
N ALA A 71 -78.43 51.25 27.97
CA ALA A 71 -77.83 51.29 26.63
C ALA A 71 -76.69 52.32 26.53
N PHE A 72 -76.85 53.48 27.15
CA PHE A 72 -75.78 54.47 27.19
C PHE A 72 -74.60 54.01 28.05
N SER A 73 -74.87 53.45 29.23
CA SER A 73 -73.85 52.91 30.11
C SER A 73 -73.12 51.72 29.49
N SER A 74 -73.80 50.84 28.76
CA SER A 74 -73.13 49.75 28.03
C SER A 74 -72.22 50.26 26.93
N LEU A 75 -72.61 51.31 26.20
CA LEU A 75 -71.75 51.98 25.23
C LEU A 75 -70.49 52.55 25.90
N VAL A 76 -70.66 53.25 27.03
CA VAL A 76 -69.56 53.81 27.81
C VAL A 76 -68.63 52.71 28.34
N LEU A 77 -69.17 51.59 28.81
CA LEU A 77 -68.37 50.45 29.28
C LEU A 77 -67.62 49.79 28.13
N CYS A 78 -68.26 49.55 26.98
CA CYS A 78 -67.60 48.96 25.81
C CYS A 78 -66.47 49.83 25.26
N VAL A 79 -66.65 51.15 25.25
CA VAL A 79 -65.61 52.08 24.80
C VAL A 79 -64.56 52.28 25.89
N GLY A 80 -64.96 52.44 27.15
CA GLY A 80 -64.07 52.77 28.26
C GLY A 80 -63.16 51.62 28.70
N LEU A 81 -63.63 50.37 28.64
CA LEU A 81 -62.84 49.20 29.04
C LEU A 81 -61.50 49.06 28.28
N PRO A 82 -61.45 49.19 26.93
CA PRO A 82 -60.19 49.21 26.18
C PRO A 82 -59.18 50.25 26.67
N TRP A 83 -59.63 51.47 27.02
CA TRP A 83 -58.74 52.54 27.49
C TRP A 83 -58.23 52.27 28.89
N VAL A 84 -59.09 51.79 29.78
CA VAL A 84 -58.70 51.37 31.14
C VAL A 84 -57.71 50.21 31.07
N ASN A 85 -57.96 49.22 30.20
CA ASN A 85 -57.04 48.10 30.00
C ASN A 85 -55.68 48.58 29.50
N ASN A 86 -55.65 49.46 28.48
CA ASN A 86 -54.41 50.04 27.97
C ASN A 86 -53.63 50.84 29.05
N ALA A 87 -54.34 51.60 29.89
CA ALA A 87 -53.73 52.35 30.99
C ALA A 87 -53.10 51.42 32.04
N ILE A 88 -53.81 50.34 32.40
CA ILE A 88 -53.32 49.32 33.34
C ILE A 88 -52.11 48.60 32.73
N THR A 89 -52.19 48.18 31.47
CA THR A 89 -51.08 47.51 30.78
C THR A 89 -49.86 48.42 30.69
N LYS A 90 -50.01 49.72 30.38
CA LYS A 90 -48.90 50.67 30.35
C LYS A 90 -48.24 50.87 31.72
N TRP A 91 -49.03 50.82 32.79
CA TRP A 91 -48.50 50.91 34.14
C TRP A 91 -47.75 49.63 34.53
N GLN A 92 -48.26 48.47 34.11
CA GLN A 92 -47.66 47.16 34.36
C GLN A 92 -46.47 46.84 33.44
N SER A 93 -46.40 47.42 32.24
CA SER A 93 -45.33 47.12 31.28
C SER A 93 -43.99 47.69 31.73
N LYS A 94 -43.97 48.84 32.42
CA LYS A 94 -42.73 49.48 32.87
C LYS A 94 -41.85 48.61 33.80
N PRO A 95 -42.39 47.91 34.81
CA PRO A 95 -41.60 46.92 35.57
C PRO A 95 -41.28 45.65 34.77
N LEU A 96 -42.14 45.26 33.82
CA LEU A 96 -41.93 44.07 32.99
C LEU A 96 -40.80 44.26 31.96
N ASP A 97 -40.70 45.44 31.33
CA ASP A 97 -39.66 45.79 30.37
C ASP A 97 -38.24 45.70 30.99
N ASN A 98 -38.12 46.02 32.29
CA ASN A 98 -36.86 45.86 33.03
C ASN A 98 -36.51 44.39 33.27
N ALA A 99 -37.48 43.51 33.45
CA ALA A 99 -37.26 42.07 33.55
C ALA A 99 -36.92 41.46 32.18
N ASP A 100 -37.65 41.86 31.14
CA ASP A 100 -37.47 41.39 29.76
C ASP A 100 -36.11 41.79 29.18
N SER A 101 -35.63 43.01 29.47
CA SER A 101 -34.29 43.45 29.04
C SER A 101 -33.16 42.63 29.70
N ILE A 102 -33.33 42.20 30.95
CA ILE A 102 -32.39 41.29 31.63
C ILE A 102 -32.42 39.91 30.97
N GLU A 103 -33.60 39.41 30.61
CA GLU A 103 -33.75 38.13 29.92
C GLU A 103 -33.16 38.17 28.50
N ASN A 104 -33.43 39.22 27.73
CA ASN A 104 -32.85 39.44 26.41
C ASN A 104 -31.31 39.50 26.47
N PHE A 105 -30.74 40.16 27.48
CA PHE A 105 -29.29 40.17 27.69
C PHE A 105 -28.73 38.78 28.06
N LYS A 106 -29.48 37.99 28.85
CA LYS A 106 -29.13 36.59 29.13
C LYS A 106 -29.17 35.75 27.85
N GLN A 107 -30.23 35.86 27.04
CA GLN A 107 -30.37 35.15 25.77
C GLN A 107 -29.24 35.51 24.80
N ALA A 108 -28.91 36.79 24.65
CA ALA A 108 -27.82 37.26 23.80
C ALA A 108 -26.47 36.65 24.22
N ARG A 109 -26.16 36.61 25.54
CA ARG A 109 -24.96 35.93 26.05
C ARG A 109 -24.96 34.44 25.81
N MET A 110 -26.11 33.77 25.93
CA MET A 110 -26.22 32.33 25.65
C MET A 110 -25.94 32.04 24.18
N ILE A 111 -26.50 32.83 23.27
CA ILE A 111 -26.22 32.72 21.82
C ILE A 111 -24.74 32.95 21.54
N GLN A 112 -24.13 33.98 22.13
CA GLN A 112 -22.70 34.24 21.95
C GLN A 112 -21.82 33.07 22.44
N ARG A 113 -22.18 32.48 23.58
CA ARG A 113 -21.49 31.30 24.14
C ARG A 113 -21.66 30.07 23.24
N SER A 114 -22.87 29.81 22.74
CA SER A 114 -23.13 28.67 21.86
C SER A 114 -22.42 28.84 20.51
N THR A 115 -22.41 30.03 19.92
CA THR A 115 -21.64 30.34 18.70
C THR A 115 -20.13 30.16 18.93
N ARG A 116 -19.60 30.62 20.07
CA ARG A 116 -18.19 30.42 20.43
C ARG A 116 -17.85 28.93 20.55
N LEU A 117 -18.72 28.16 21.20
CA LEU A 117 -18.54 26.71 21.37
C LEU A 117 -18.59 25.98 20.03
N GLN A 118 -19.53 26.33 19.14
CA GLN A 118 -19.59 25.78 17.78
C GLN A 118 -18.33 26.11 16.98
N ARG A 119 -17.81 27.33 17.06
CA ARG A 119 -16.54 27.71 16.40
C ARG A 119 -15.36 26.92 16.94
N LEU A 120 -15.30 26.71 18.26
CA LEU A 120 -14.24 25.91 18.87
C LEU A 120 -14.32 24.45 18.43
N LYS A 121 -15.53 23.86 18.39
CA LYS A 121 -15.75 22.51 17.85
C LYS A 121 -15.33 22.40 16.38
N ALA A 122 -15.80 23.30 15.52
CA ALA A 122 -15.41 23.31 14.11
C ALA A 122 -13.89 23.45 13.91
N LYS A 123 -13.22 24.28 14.72
CA LYS A 123 -11.75 24.38 14.69
C LYS A 123 -11.07 23.09 15.15
N HIS A 124 -11.59 22.47 16.20
CA HIS A 124 -11.09 21.19 16.69
C HIS A 124 -11.25 20.10 15.62
N ASP A 125 -12.42 19.98 15.01
CA ASP A 125 -12.74 18.98 13.99
C ASP A 125 -11.84 19.17 12.75
N VAL A 126 -11.69 20.39 12.26
CA VAL A 126 -10.76 20.68 11.14
C VAL A 126 -9.31 20.37 11.51
N THR A 127 -8.90 20.63 12.75
CA THR A 127 -7.52 20.31 13.19
C THR A 127 -7.33 18.81 13.31
N TYR A 128 -8.31 18.10 13.87
CA TYR A 128 -8.33 16.65 13.99
C TYR A 128 -8.26 15.99 12.62
N ASP A 129 -9.09 16.42 11.67
CA ASP A 129 -9.10 15.90 10.30
C ASP A 129 -7.79 16.18 9.57
N ARG A 130 -7.16 17.35 9.77
CA ARG A 130 -5.83 17.64 9.22
C ARG A 130 -4.74 16.75 9.80
N VAL A 131 -4.74 16.55 11.11
CA VAL A 131 -3.77 15.66 11.77
C VAL A 131 -3.98 14.22 11.30
N LYS A 132 -5.24 13.77 11.23
CA LYS A 132 -5.60 12.44 10.76
C LYS A 132 -5.21 12.21 9.30
N THR A 133 -5.56 13.13 8.39
CA THR A 133 -5.19 13.04 6.97
C THR A 133 -3.68 13.13 6.76
N GLY A 134 -2.97 13.94 7.55
CA GLY A 134 -1.50 13.96 7.57
C GLY A 134 -0.92 12.60 7.97
N ALA A 135 -1.39 12.03 9.08
CA ALA A 135 -0.97 10.71 9.54
C ALA A 135 -1.32 9.60 8.53
N GLU A 136 -2.49 9.65 7.90
CA GLU A 136 -2.89 8.70 6.85
C GLU A 136 -1.98 8.80 5.62
N LYS A 137 -1.61 10.03 5.22
CA LYS A 137 -0.65 10.25 4.13
C LYS A 137 0.73 9.70 4.46
N ASP A 138 1.21 9.91 5.69
CA ASP A 138 2.50 9.37 6.16
C ASP A 138 2.46 7.83 6.17
N ILE A 139 1.38 7.23 6.64
CA ILE A 139 1.17 5.78 6.61
C ILE A 139 1.18 5.26 5.17
N GLN A 140 0.51 5.93 4.24
CA GLN A 140 0.49 5.55 2.83
C GLN A 140 1.91 5.63 2.23
N SER A 141 2.64 6.71 2.51
CA SER A 141 4.03 6.86 2.07
C SER A 141 4.94 5.76 2.63
N MET A 142 4.78 5.41 3.91
CA MET A 142 5.55 4.31 4.53
C MET A 142 5.21 2.97 3.89
N LYS A 143 3.93 2.69 3.60
CA LYS A 143 3.52 1.47 2.91
C LYS A 143 4.14 1.37 1.51
N GLU A 144 4.15 2.46 0.77
CA GLU A 144 4.75 2.49 -0.57
C GLU A 144 6.26 2.25 -0.52
N GLN A 145 6.97 2.86 0.43
CA GLN A 145 8.40 2.58 0.66
C GLN A 145 8.64 1.11 1.07
N ILE A 146 7.77 0.51 1.87
CA ILE A 146 7.88 -0.91 2.23
C ILE A 146 7.70 -1.78 0.98
N THR A 147 6.70 -1.50 0.14
CA THR A 147 6.47 -2.25 -1.11
C THR A 147 7.65 -2.11 -2.07
N GLU A 148 8.19 -0.90 -2.23
CA GLU A 148 9.37 -0.67 -3.05
C GLU A 148 10.60 -1.41 -2.50
N SER A 149 10.81 -1.35 -1.18
CA SER A 149 11.90 -2.07 -0.52
C SER A 149 11.75 -3.59 -0.65
N GLN A 150 10.53 -4.12 -0.60
CA GLN A 150 10.25 -5.55 -0.80
C GLN A 150 10.53 -5.98 -2.24
N ALA A 151 10.13 -5.18 -3.23
CA ALA A 151 10.43 -5.43 -4.63
C ALA A 151 11.95 -5.46 -4.87
N ARG A 152 12.66 -4.45 -4.35
CA ARG A 152 14.12 -4.35 -4.45
C ARG A 152 14.83 -5.54 -3.77
N MET A 153 14.32 -5.99 -2.62
CA MET A 153 14.83 -7.18 -1.94
C MET A 153 14.59 -8.45 -2.76
N GLY A 154 13.46 -8.55 -3.44
CA GLY A 154 13.14 -9.63 -4.37
C GLY A 154 14.15 -9.69 -5.52
N GLU A 155 14.39 -8.57 -6.20
CA GLU A 155 15.38 -8.45 -7.27
C GLU A 155 16.79 -8.83 -6.80
N LEU A 156 17.23 -8.28 -5.67
CA LEU A 156 18.55 -8.56 -5.10
C LEU A 156 18.71 -10.02 -4.69
N THR A 157 17.62 -10.66 -4.24
CA THR A 157 17.60 -12.08 -3.93
C THR A 157 17.75 -12.94 -5.18
N SER A 158 17.03 -12.59 -6.26
CA SER A 158 17.18 -13.25 -7.56
C SER A 158 18.59 -13.11 -8.13
N GLU A 159 19.16 -11.90 -8.11
CA GLU A 159 20.54 -11.67 -8.56
C GLU A 159 21.55 -12.48 -7.74
N ARG A 160 21.39 -12.50 -6.41
CA ARG A 160 22.23 -13.31 -5.52
C ARG A 160 22.15 -14.79 -5.85
N ASP A 161 20.97 -15.31 -6.17
CA ASP A 161 20.79 -16.71 -6.52
C ASP A 161 21.38 -17.06 -7.90
N GLU A 162 21.29 -16.16 -8.86
CA GLU A 162 21.97 -16.30 -10.17
C GLU A 162 23.49 -16.28 -10.02
N LEU A 163 24.04 -15.34 -9.25
CA LEU A 163 25.47 -15.28 -8.97
C LEU A 163 25.95 -16.54 -8.25
N ARG A 164 25.18 -17.07 -7.29
CA ARG A 164 25.48 -18.36 -6.63
C ARG A 164 25.52 -19.52 -7.63
N LYS A 165 24.56 -19.59 -8.57
CA LYS A 165 24.57 -20.61 -9.63
C LYS A 165 25.82 -20.48 -10.50
N LYS A 166 26.20 -19.26 -10.86
CA LYS A 166 27.40 -18.98 -11.67
C LYS A 166 28.68 -19.36 -10.96
N ILE A 167 28.81 -19.03 -9.67
CA ILE A 167 29.94 -19.46 -8.82
C ILE A 167 30.03 -20.99 -8.78
N ASN A 168 28.90 -21.68 -8.57
CA ASN A 168 28.89 -23.15 -8.54
C ASN A 168 29.29 -23.76 -9.89
N PHE A 169 28.85 -23.17 -11.01
CA PHE A 169 29.24 -23.59 -12.35
C PHE A 169 30.75 -23.42 -12.57
N LEU A 170 31.28 -22.21 -12.29
CA LEU A 170 32.71 -21.92 -12.44
C LEU A 170 33.58 -22.79 -11.52
N ASN A 171 33.13 -23.08 -10.30
CA ASN A 171 33.84 -24.00 -9.41
C ASN A 171 33.91 -25.43 -9.99
N LYS A 172 32.84 -25.92 -10.63
CA LYS A 172 32.87 -27.21 -11.32
C LYS A 172 33.84 -27.20 -12.51
N GLU A 173 33.84 -26.11 -13.28
CA GLU A 173 34.76 -25.95 -14.39
C GLU A 173 36.22 -25.91 -13.94
N ILE A 174 36.52 -25.18 -12.86
CA ILE A 174 37.84 -25.17 -12.23
C ILE A 174 38.25 -26.56 -11.76
N GLN A 175 37.35 -27.32 -11.13
CA GLN A 175 37.65 -28.70 -10.71
C GLN A 175 37.93 -29.62 -11.90
N ASN A 176 37.15 -29.50 -12.99
CA ASN A 176 37.37 -30.28 -14.21
C ASN A 176 38.72 -29.93 -14.86
N LEU A 177 39.03 -28.63 -15.00
CA LEU A 177 40.32 -28.17 -15.50
C LEU A 177 41.47 -28.65 -14.63
N LYS A 178 41.30 -28.65 -13.31
CA LYS A 178 42.31 -29.18 -12.38
C LYS A 178 42.56 -30.67 -12.61
N SER A 179 41.50 -31.47 -12.76
CA SER A 179 41.61 -32.90 -13.09
C SER A 179 42.36 -33.10 -14.40
N ASN A 180 42.00 -32.35 -15.45
CA ASN A 180 42.67 -32.44 -16.75
C ASN A 180 44.17 -32.07 -16.67
N ILE A 181 44.53 -31.07 -15.85
CA ILE A 181 45.92 -30.71 -15.60
C ILE A 181 46.66 -31.84 -14.88
N GLU A 182 46.02 -32.49 -13.91
CA GLU A 182 46.59 -33.61 -13.17
C GLU A 182 46.82 -34.83 -14.08
N ASP A 183 45.85 -35.15 -14.94
CA ASP A 183 45.98 -36.17 -15.98
C ASP A 183 47.11 -35.84 -16.96
N ALA A 184 47.18 -34.60 -17.45
CA ALA A 184 48.25 -34.16 -18.35
C ALA A 184 49.63 -34.25 -17.68
N ASN A 185 49.74 -33.88 -16.40
CA ASN A 185 50.97 -34.02 -15.63
C ASN A 185 51.37 -35.49 -15.49
N SER A 186 50.42 -36.41 -15.26
CA SER A 186 50.72 -37.84 -15.19
C SER A 186 51.30 -38.37 -16.52
N ILE A 187 50.76 -37.92 -17.66
CA ILE A 187 51.26 -38.27 -18.99
C ILE A 187 52.66 -37.69 -19.21
N ILE A 188 52.90 -36.45 -18.78
CA ILE A 188 54.23 -35.82 -18.86
C ILE A 188 55.24 -36.61 -18.02
N THR A 189 54.88 -37.04 -16.81
CA THR A 189 55.78 -37.86 -15.98
C THR A 189 56.10 -39.20 -16.63
N GLU A 190 55.11 -39.90 -17.18
CA GLU A 190 55.32 -41.17 -17.90
C GLU A 190 56.22 -40.97 -19.13
N LYS A 191 55.99 -39.90 -19.91
CA LYS A 191 56.82 -39.55 -21.07
C LYS A 191 58.26 -39.23 -20.66
N ASN A 192 58.47 -38.51 -19.56
CA ASN A 192 59.79 -38.20 -19.05
C ASN A 192 60.53 -39.47 -18.57
N GLU A 193 59.85 -40.38 -17.88
CA GLU A 193 60.42 -41.68 -17.52
C GLU A 193 60.82 -42.48 -18.76
N ARG A 194 59.97 -42.48 -19.80
CA ARG A 194 60.27 -43.17 -21.06
C ARG A 194 61.46 -42.55 -21.78
N ILE A 195 61.57 -41.22 -21.79
CA ILE A 195 62.74 -40.51 -22.34
C ILE A 195 64.00 -40.93 -21.58
N SER A 196 63.98 -40.93 -20.25
CA SER A 196 65.14 -41.34 -19.44
C SER A 196 65.55 -42.80 -19.71
N GLN A 197 64.59 -43.71 -19.86
CA GLN A 197 64.87 -45.10 -20.24
C GLN A 197 65.52 -45.21 -21.63
N LEU A 198 65.04 -44.43 -22.60
CA LEU A 198 65.59 -44.38 -23.95
C LEU A 198 67.00 -43.79 -23.95
N GLU A 199 67.26 -42.74 -23.17
CA GLU A 199 68.60 -42.16 -22.98
C GLU A 199 69.58 -43.17 -22.39
N ASN A 200 69.19 -43.88 -21.32
CA ASN A 200 69.99 -44.96 -20.72
C ASN A 200 70.25 -46.09 -21.72
N SER A 201 69.25 -46.46 -22.52
CA SER A 201 69.38 -47.48 -23.57
C SER A 201 70.35 -47.02 -24.66
N ARG A 202 70.27 -45.75 -25.09
CA ARG A 202 71.19 -45.15 -26.05
C ARG A 202 72.63 -45.15 -25.53
N GLU A 203 72.85 -44.74 -24.28
CA GLU A 203 74.17 -44.75 -23.65
C GLU A 203 74.76 -46.16 -23.58
N SER A 204 73.97 -47.15 -23.17
CA SER A 204 74.44 -48.54 -23.12
C SER A 204 74.78 -49.10 -24.52
N LEU A 205 74.01 -48.75 -25.55
CA LEU A 205 74.32 -49.11 -26.94
C LEU A 205 75.60 -48.42 -27.45
N LEU A 206 75.81 -47.14 -27.11
CA LEU A 206 77.06 -46.43 -27.45
C LEU A 206 78.27 -47.07 -26.77
N ALA A 207 78.15 -47.45 -25.50
CA ALA A 207 79.20 -48.17 -24.79
C ALA A 207 79.50 -49.54 -25.42
N GLN A 208 78.46 -50.30 -25.81
CA GLN A 208 78.62 -51.57 -26.52
C GLN A 208 79.30 -51.38 -27.88
N PHE A 209 78.88 -50.37 -28.66
CA PHE A 209 79.49 -50.06 -29.94
C PHE A 209 80.97 -49.70 -29.80
N ASN A 210 81.32 -48.86 -28.82
CA ASN A 210 82.71 -48.49 -28.54
C ASN A 210 83.56 -49.70 -28.13
N LEU A 211 83.01 -50.61 -27.32
CA LEU A 211 83.67 -51.87 -26.98
C LEU A 211 83.87 -52.77 -28.20
N ASP A 212 82.87 -52.86 -29.09
CA ASP A 212 82.99 -53.68 -30.30
C ASP A 212 84.06 -53.12 -31.24
N ILE A 213 84.08 -51.80 -31.47
CA ILE A 213 85.13 -51.12 -32.24
C ILE A 213 86.53 -51.37 -31.64
N ALA A 214 86.68 -51.27 -30.31
CA ALA A 214 87.93 -51.60 -29.64
C ALA A 214 88.32 -53.08 -29.81
N SER A 215 87.34 -53.98 -29.76
CA SER A 215 87.56 -55.42 -29.99
C SER A 215 87.98 -55.74 -31.43
N GLN A 216 87.40 -55.05 -32.42
CA GLN A 216 87.77 -55.17 -33.83
C GLN A 216 89.18 -54.63 -34.08
N HIS A 217 89.53 -53.49 -33.46
CA HIS A 217 90.88 -52.94 -33.52
C HIS A 217 91.93 -53.90 -32.92
N ASN A 218 91.64 -54.50 -31.76
CA ASN A 218 92.51 -55.50 -31.15
C ASN A 218 92.65 -56.77 -32.01
N ARG A 219 91.57 -57.24 -32.67
CA ARG A 219 91.62 -58.38 -33.60
C ARG A 219 92.49 -58.11 -34.83
N GLN A 220 92.56 -56.87 -35.31
CA GLN A 220 93.45 -56.46 -36.39
C GLN A 220 94.92 -56.40 -35.95
N GLN A 221 95.20 -56.09 -34.68
CA GLN A 221 96.56 -56.09 -34.13
C GLN A 221 97.06 -57.49 -33.71
N SER A 222 96.16 -58.43 -33.39
CA SER A 222 96.50 -59.78 -32.94
C SER A 222 96.57 -60.84 -34.05
N ALA A 223 96.39 -60.46 -35.33
CA ALA A 223 96.72 -61.37 -36.43
C ALA A 223 98.25 -61.59 -36.41
N PRO A 224 98.75 -62.83 -36.31
CA PRO A 224 100.19 -63.06 -36.24
C PRO A 224 100.82 -62.57 -37.54
N LEU A 225 101.70 -61.58 -37.45
CA LEU A 225 102.68 -61.29 -38.50
C LEU A 225 103.56 -62.54 -38.64
N GLN A 226 103.22 -63.42 -39.59
CA GLN A 226 104.09 -64.53 -39.94
C GLN A 226 105.42 -63.97 -40.47
N PRO A 227 106.57 -64.55 -40.07
CA PRO A 227 107.89 -64.07 -40.47
C PRO A 227 108.10 -64.17 -41.99
N LEU A 228 109.11 -63.43 -42.46
CA LEU A 228 109.67 -63.25 -43.81
C LEU A 228 109.76 -64.47 -44.77
N ASP A 229 109.36 -65.68 -44.37
CA ASP A 229 109.47 -66.92 -45.16
C ASP A 229 108.41 -67.04 -46.28
N LEU A 230 107.29 -66.30 -46.17
CA LEU A 230 106.25 -66.30 -47.20
C LEU A 230 106.69 -65.58 -48.48
N TYR A 231 107.52 -64.55 -48.36
CA TYR A 231 108.04 -63.80 -49.50
C TYR A 231 108.98 -64.65 -50.35
N ASP A 232 109.90 -65.39 -49.71
CA ASP A 232 110.84 -66.25 -50.42
C ASP A 232 110.16 -67.47 -51.06
N SER A 233 109.12 -68.03 -50.43
CA SER A 233 108.29 -69.10 -51.00
C SER A 233 107.46 -68.64 -52.21
N ILE A 234 106.90 -67.42 -52.13
CA ILE A 234 106.15 -66.82 -53.25
C ILE A 234 107.11 -66.45 -54.39
N LYS A 235 108.28 -65.88 -54.09
CA LYS A 235 109.29 -65.52 -55.08
C LYS A 235 109.83 -66.74 -55.83
N THR A 236 110.19 -67.82 -55.12
CA THR A 236 110.61 -69.08 -55.77
C THR A 236 109.51 -69.74 -56.59
N LYS A 237 108.23 -69.66 -56.19
CA LYS A 237 107.11 -70.14 -57.03
C LYS A 237 106.90 -69.28 -58.27
N ILE A 238 107.04 -67.96 -58.16
CA ILE A 238 106.93 -67.04 -59.29
C ILE A 238 108.10 -67.25 -60.26
N ASP A 239 109.33 -67.34 -59.77
CA ASP A 239 110.52 -67.55 -60.61
C ASP A 239 110.47 -68.90 -61.33
N ASN A 240 110.04 -69.97 -60.65
CA ASN A 240 109.85 -71.29 -61.28
C ASN A 240 108.71 -71.31 -62.31
N SER A 241 107.63 -70.55 -62.09
CA SER A 241 106.53 -70.47 -63.06
C SER A 241 106.87 -69.59 -64.26
N LEU A 242 107.66 -68.53 -64.09
CA LEU A 242 108.21 -67.72 -65.18
C LEU A 242 109.20 -68.52 -66.03
N LEU A 243 110.13 -69.27 -65.43
CA LEU A 243 111.06 -70.15 -66.16
C LEU A 243 110.32 -71.22 -66.97
N LYS A 244 109.29 -71.83 -66.38
CA LYS A 244 108.47 -72.84 -67.07
C LYS A 244 107.68 -72.24 -68.23
N ASN A 245 107.24 -70.98 -68.12
CA ASN A 245 106.56 -70.28 -69.20
C ASN A 245 107.53 -69.90 -70.33
N ASP A 246 108.76 -69.47 -70.01
CA ASP A 246 109.79 -69.17 -71.01
C ASP A 246 110.25 -70.43 -71.78
N GLU A 247 110.36 -71.58 -71.12
CA GLU A 247 110.63 -72.85 -71.80
C GLU A 247 109.50 -73.28 -72.74
N ILE A 248 108.24 -73.07 -72.32
CA ILE A 248 107.07 -73.33 -73.16
C ILE A 248 107.05 -72.37 -74.36
N ASN A 249 107.34 -71.08 -74.14
CA ASN A 249 107.33 -70.08 -75.21
C ASN A 249 108.46 -70.31 -76.22
N LYS A 250 109.66 -70.71 -75.78
CA LYS A 250 110.75 -71.17 -76.68
C LYS A 250 110.35 -72.41 -77.49
N LYS A 251 109.61 -73.36 -76.91
CA LYS A 251 109.09 -74.53 -77.65
C LYS A 251 108.05 -74.14 -78.70
N TYR A 252 107.23 -73.10 -78.48
CA TYR A 252 106.28 -72.60 -79.47
C TYR A 252 106.97 -71.80 -80.59
N ILE A 253 107.98 -70.97 -80.28
CA ILE A 253 108.74 -70.20 -81.29
C ILE A 253 109.55 -71.13 -82.22
N ILE A 254 110.10 -72.24 -81.71
CA ILE A 254 110.81 -73.24 -82.54
C ILE A 254 109.83 -74.03 -83.43
N LYS A 255 108.56 -74.18 -83.03
CA LYS A 255 107.53 -74.85 -83.84
C LYS A 255 106.97 -73.94 -84.94
N ASP A 256 106.91 -72.63 -84.71
CA ASP A 256 106.37 -71.68 -85.69
C ASP A 256 107.39 -71.28 -86.77
N ASN A 257 108.69 -71.26 -86.45
CA ASN A 257 109.74 -70.92 -87.43
C ASN A 257 110.10 -72.07 -88.40
N LYS A 258 109.58 -73.29 -88.18
CA LYS A 258 109.70 -74.42 -89.12
C LYS A 258 108.56 -74.48 -90.15
N ASN A 259 107.54 -73.62 -90.01
CA ASN A 259 106.37 -73.52 -90.90
C ASN A 259 106.41 -72.27 -91.83
N ARG A 260 107.58 -71.64 -92.04
CA ARG A 260 107.73 -70.42 -92.90
C ARG A 260 108.92 -70.42 -93.88
N LYS A 261 109.39 -71.59 -94.31
CA LYS A 261 110.30 -71.81 -95.47
C LYS A 261 110.08 -73.25 -95.95
N ASP A 262 109.13 -73.63 -96.81
CA ASP A 262 108.73 -73.19 -98.16
C ASP A 262 108.94 -71.74 -98.62
#